data_AF-A0A7K2P091-F1
#
_entry.id   AF-A0A7K2P091-F1
#
_cell.length_a   1.000
_cell.length_b   1.000
_cell.length_c   1.000
_cell.angle_alpha   90.00
_cell.angle_beta   90.00
_cell.angle_gamma   90.00
#
_symmetry.space_group_name_H-M   'P 1'
#
loop_
_entity.id
_entity.type
_entity.pdbx_description
1 polymer ?
#
loop_
_entity_poly.entity_id
_entity_poly.type
_entity_poly.pdbx_seq_one_letter_code
_entity_poly.pdbx_strand_id
1 'polypeptide(L)'
;MRPPGRFVGASVFTPALVSADWSGIRALLHDDATWTLTGETAISGTADGAAAVVERAQQIASYGLDFKLLHLLVSRENLALSLHNTARREDVVLDEHLATVCRLRDGKIASIETCLSDVPGMNAFFV
;
A
#
# COMPACT_ATOMS: atom_id res chain seq x y z
N MET A 1 -23.51 -24.37 -1.93
CA MET A 1 -22.74 -23.32 -2.63
C MET A 1 -22.75 -22.09 -1.71
N ARG A 2 -21.63 -21.75 -1.05
CA ARG A 2 -21.56 -20.49 -0.27
C ARG A 2 -21.50 -19.32 -1.26
N PRO A 3 -22.18 -18.19 -1.02
CA PRO A 3 -21.99 -17.01 -1.84
C PRO A 3 -20.50 -16.59 -1.78
N PRO A 4 -19.92 -16.06 -2.86
CA PRO A 4 -18.60 -15.46 -2.78
C PRO A 4 -18.66 -14.38 -1.70
N GLY A 5 -17.91 -14.61 -0.61
CA GLY A 5 -17.89 -13.71 0.53
C GLY A 5 -17.60 -12.31 0.02
N ARG A 6 -18.46 -11.36 0.37
CA ARG A 6 -18.22 -9.94 0.15
C ARG A 6 -16.86 -9.62 0.79
N PHE A 7 -15.85 -9.35 -0.02
CA PHE A 7 -14.48 -9.09 0.43
C PHE A 7 -14.43 -7.75 1.15
N VAL A 8 -14.60 -7.76 2.48
CA VAL A 8 -14.62 -6.53 3.30
C VAL A 8 -13.24 -5.87 3.37
N GLY A 9 -12.13 -6.62 3.24
CA GLY A 9 -10.78 -6.06 3.40
C GLY A 9 -10.32 -5.13 2.27
N ALA A 10 -10.81 -5.34 1.04
CA ALA A 10 -10.32 -4.63 -0.15
C ALA A 10 -10.80 -3.17 -0.26
N SER A 11 -12.01 -2.87 0.23
CA SER A 11 -12.55 -1.51 0.22
C SER A 11 -12.11 -0.66 1.42
N VAL A 12 -11.29 -1.20 2.34
CA VAL A 12 -10.95 -0.55 3.60
C VAL A 12 -9.48 -0.11 3.65
N PHE A 13 -8.57 -0.80 2.95
CA PHE A 13 -7.14 -0.51 3.05
C PHE A 13 -6.74 0.90 2.59
N THR A 14 -7.11 1.33 1.37
CA THR A 14 -6.81 2.70 0.91
C THR A 14 -7.53 3.76 1.74
N PRO A 15 -8.84 3.64 2.05
CA PRO A 15 -9.48 4.60 2.96
C PRO A 15 -8.80 4.68 4.32
N ALA A 16 -8.35 3.55 4.89
CA ALA A 16 -7.62 3.54 6.16
C ALA A 16 -6.25 4.21 6.06
N LEU A 17 -5.54 4.07 4.93
CA LEU A 17 -4.29 4.80 4.67
C LEU A 17 -4.53 6.32 4.57
N VAL A 18 -5.55 6.73 3.81
CA VAL A 18 -5.94 8.14 3.64
C VAL A 18 -6.42 8.76 4.95
N SER A 19 -7.19 8.02 5.75
CA SER A 19 -7.70 8.50 7.04
C SER A 19 -6.73 8.30 8.20
N ALA A 20 -5.50 7.83 7.94
CA ALA A 20 -4.51 7.49 8.96
C ALA A 20 -5.03 6.53 10.06
N ASP A 21 -5.94 5.61 9.70
CA ASP A 21 -6.47 4.58 10.62
C ASP A 21 -5.47 3.42 10.73
N TRP A 22 -4.39 3.65 11.48
CA TRP A 22 -3.32 2.67 11.68
C TRP A 22 -3.80 1.39 12.37
N SER A 23 -4.76 1.52 13.29
CA SER A 23 -5.43 0.39 13.92
C SER A 23 -6.21 -0.45 12.91
N GLY A 24 -6.94 0.21 12.01
CA GLY A 24 -7.67 -0.41 10.91
C GLY A 24 -6.75 -1.14 9.95
N ILE A 25 -5.66 -0.51 9.53
CA ILE A 25 -4.63 -1.16 8.70
C ILE A 25 -4.09 -2.40 9.42
N ARG A 26 -3.67 -2.27 10.69
CA ARG A 26 -3.13 -3.39 11.47
C ARG A 26 -4.09 -4.56 11.57
N ALA A 27 -5.40 -4.29 11.72
CA ALA A 27 -6.43 -5.32 11.81
C ALA A 27 -6.60 -6.12 10.51
N LEU A 28 -6.27 -5.53 9.35
CA LEU A 28 -6.32 -6.19 8.05
C LEU A 28 -5.11 -7.10 7.78
N LEU A 29 -4.00 -6.91 8.50
CA LEU A 29 -2.75 -7.62 8.28
C LEU A 29 -2.69 -8.94 9.06
N HIS A 30 -2.14 -9.96 8.42
CA HIS A 30 -1.61 -11.13 9.10
C HIS A 30 -0.37 -10.73 9.92
N ASP A 31 -0.08 -11.41 11.01
CA ASP A 31 1.01 -11.00 11.93
C ASP A 31 2.40 -11.05 11.28
N ASP A 32 2.61 -12.00 10.37
CA ASP A 32 3.81 -12.17 9.53
C ASP A 32 3.70 -11.44 8.17
N ALA A 33 2.77 -10.49 8.01
CA ALA A 33 2.56 -9.84 6.73
C ALA A 33 3.83 -9.13 6.25
N THR A 34 4.12 -9.27 4.96
CA THR A 34 5.25 -8.57 4.33
C THR A 34 4.79 -7.47 3.40
N TRP A 35 5.63 -6.46 3.19
CA TRP A 35 5.46 -5.48 2.12
C TRP A 35 6.78 -5.28 1.38
N THR A 36 6.81 -5.48 0.07
CA THR A 36 7.96 -5.18 -0.78
C THR A 36 7.70 -3.96 -1.65
N LEU A 37 8.65 -3.01 -1.64
CA LEU A 37 8.66 -1.82 -2.49
C LEU A 37 10.01 -1.71 -3.22
N THR A 38 9.99 -1.57 -4.53
CA THR A 38 11.20 -1.35 -5.34
C THR A 38 11.77 0.06 -5.12
N GLY A 39 13.10 0.21 -5.19
CA GLY A 39 13.78 1.50 -5.13
C GLY A 39 14.99 1.47 -4.19
N GLU A 40 15.56 2.65 -3.95
CA GLU A 40 16.78 2.85 -3.16
C GLU A 40 16.57 3.86 -2.01
N THR A 41 15.35 3.91 -1.49
CA THR A 41 14.95 4.89 -0.45
C THR A 41 14.73 4.25 0.91
N ALA A 42 14.52 5.08 1.92
CA ALA A 42 14.18 4.62 3.27
C ALA A 42 12.85 3.83 3.33
N ILE A 43 11.96 3.98 2.33
CA ILE A 43 10.71 3.20 2.25
C ILE A 43 10.83 1.95 1.37
N SER A 44 11.95 1.78 0.66
CA SER A 44 12.18 0.66 -0.26
C SER A 44 12.59 -0.63 0.48
N GLY A 45 12.63 -1.74 -0.26
CA GLY A 45 12.93 -3.07 0.26
C GLY A 45 11.73 -3.76 0.89
N THR A 46 11.99 -4.80 1.68
CA THR A 46 10.95 -5.61 2.34
C THR A 46 10.78 -5.18 3.79
N ALA A 47 9.53 -4.92 4.19
CA ALA A 47 9.13 -4.78 5.58
C ALA A 47 8.52 -6.10 6.01
N ASP A 48 9.05 -6.68 7.09
CA ASP A 48 8.67 -8.01 7.57
C ASP A 48 7.88 -7.92 8.88
N GLY A 49 6.64 -8.42 8.85
CA GLY A 49 5.72 -8.41 9.98
C GLY A 49 4.76 -7.22 9.96
N ALA A 50 3.58 -7.42 10.54
CA ALA A 50 2.50 -6.43 10.51
C ALA A 50 2.89 -5.07 11.10
N ALA A 51 3.76 -5.05 12.11
CA ALA A 51 4.25 -3.81 12.72
C ALA A 51 5.10 -3.01 11.72
N ALA A 52 6.08 -3.65 11.07
CA ALA A 52 6.94 -3.02 10.07
C ALA A 52 6.14 -2.50 8.86
N VAL A 53 5.10 -3.25 8.45
CA VAL A 53 4.18 -2.80 7.39
C VAL A 53 3.42 -1.52 7.78
N VAL A 54 2.94 -1.43 9.02
CA VAL A 54 2.26 -0.23 9.53
C VAL A 54 3.23 0.94 9.67
N GLU A 55 4.43 0.72 10.18
CA GLU A 55 5.49 1.74 10.28
C GLU A 55 5.82 2.32 8.89
N ARG A 56 5.96 1.45 7.87
CA ARG A 56 6.15 1.90 6.49
C ARG A 56 4.96 2.72 5.98
N ALA A 57 3.72 2.28 6.23
CA ALA A 57 2.53 3.02 5.82
C ALA A 57 2.50 4.43 6.45
N GLN A 58 2.87 4.54 7.73
CA GLN A 58 3.01 5.82 8.44
C GLN A 58 4.10 6.69 7.83
N GLN A 59 5.26 6.11 7.54
CA GLN A 59 6.37 6.82 6.91
C GLN A 59 5.99 7.35 5.53
N ILE A 60 5.31 6.55 4.68
CA ILE A 60 4.85 7.04 3.37
C ILE A 60 3.85 8.19 3.59
N ALA A 61 2.87 8.02 4.47
CA ALA A 61 1.87 9.05 4.74
C ALA A 61 2.47 10.36 5.29
N SER A 62 3.57 10.31 6.05
CA SER A 62 4.21 11.50 6.61
C SER A 62 4.80 12.44 5.56
N TYR A 63 5.00 11.97 4.31
CA TYR A 63 5.45 12.81 3.20
C TYR A 63 4.30 13.61 2.55
N GLY A 64 3.07 13.51 3.05
CA GLY A 64 1.95 14.35 2.63
C GLY A 64 1.43 14.03 1.23
N LEU A 65 1.46 12.75 0.84
CA LEU A 65 0.96 12.30 -0.46
C LEU A 65 -0.56 12.46 -0.57
N ASP A 66 -1.01 12.93 -1.73
CA ASP A 66 -2.39 12.77 -2.18
C ASP A 66 -2.53 11.38 -2.83
N PHE A 67 -3.28 10.50 -2.19
CA PHE A 67 -3.52 9.14 -2.67
C PHE A 67 -4.83 9.09 -3.45
N LYS A 68 -4.75 8.89 -4.77
CA LYS A 68 -5.93 8.72 -5.61
C LYS A 68 -6.10 7.27 -6.03
N LEU A 69 -7.12 6.59 -5.52
CA LEU A 69 -7.52 5.28 -6.01
C LEU A 69 -8.14 5.40 -7.41
N LEU A 70 -7.49 4.81 -8.41
CA LEU A 70 -7.99 4.73 -9.78
C LEU A 70 -8.91 3.52 -9.95
N HIS A 71 -8.40 2.34 -9.56
CA HIS A 71 -9.12 1.08 -9.71
C HIS A 71 -8.85 0.14 -8.53
N LEU A 72 -9.87 -0.63 -8.18
CA LEU A 72 -9.76 -1.78 -7.29
C LEU A 72 -10.12 -3.04 -8.08
N LEU A 73 -9.17 -3.96 -8.18
CA LEU A 73 -9.33 -5.24 -8.84
C LEU A 73 -9.29 -6.34 -7.79
N VAL A 74 -10.14 -7.35 -7.94
CA VAL A 74 -10.24 -8.48 -7.01
C VAL A 74 -10.12 -9.79 -7.76
N SER A 75 -9.49 -10.76 -7.12
CA SER A 75 -9.42 -12.15 -7.56
C SER A 75 -9.80 -13.07 -6.40
N ARG A 76 -9.68 -14.38 -6.59
CA ARG A 76 -9.96 -15.36 -5.52
C ARG A 76 -9.07 -15.17 -4.29
N GLU A 77 -7.80 -14.83 -4.50
CA GLU A 77 -6.77 -14.82 -3.43
C GLU A 77 -6.03 -13.48 -3.32
N ASN A 78 -6.29 -12.53 -4.21
CA ASN A 78 -5.56 -11.27 -4.26
C ASN A 78 -6.50 -10.09 -4.46
N LEU A 79 -6.06 -8.94 -3.98
CA LEU A 79 -6.54 -7.63 -4.37
C LEU A 79 -5.42 -6.84 -5.04
N ALA A 80 -5.77 -5.99 -6.01
CA ALA A 80 -4.83 -5.04 -6.58
C ALA A 80 -5.47 -3.65 -6.60
N LEU A 81 -4.76 -2.68 -6.04
CA LEU A 81 -5.15 -1.27 -6.01
C LEU A 81 -4.27 -0.52 -7.02
N SER A 82 -4.88 0.05 -8.04
CA SER A 82 -4.21 1.00 -8.93
C SER A 82 -4.39 2.40 -8.35
N LEU A 83 -3.28 3.08 -8.12
CA LEU A 83 -3.21 4.37 -7.45
C LEU A 83 -2.47 5.37 -8.34
N HIS A 84 -2.86 6.64 -8.22
CA HIS A 84 -2.11 7.78 -8.70
C HIS A 84 -1.76 8.62 -7.49
N ASN A 85 -0.49 8.66 -7.13
CA ASN A 85 -0.01 9.36 -5.96
C ASN A 85 0.72 10.62 -6.41
N THR A 86 0.31 11.77 -5.87
CA THR A 86 0.98 13.03 -6.14
C THR A 86 1.41 13.70 -4.84
N ALA A 87 2.53 14.40 -4.88
CA ALA A 87 2.99 15.20 -3.75
C ALA A 87 3.95 16.28 -4.24
N ARG A 88 4.13 17.31 -3.43
CA ARG A 88 5.14 18.33 -3.68
C ARG A 88 5.83 18.72 -2.39
N ARG A 89 7.16 18.73 -2.42
CA ARG A 89 8.01 19.23 -1.35
C ARG A 89 9.07 20.13 -1.97
N GLU A 90 8.95 21.42 -1.71
CA GLU A 90 9.81 22.44 -2.33
C GLU A 90 9.77 22.34 -3.87
N ASP A 91 10.92 22.05 -4.48
CA ASP A 91 11.10 21.89 -5.93
C ASP A 91 10.96 20.44 -6.41
N VAL A 92 10.78 19.47 -5.50
CA VAL A 92 10.61 18.06 -5.85
C VAL A 92 9.12 17.72 -5.94
N VAL A 93 8.73 17.15 -7.07
CA VAL A 93 7.35 16.71 -7.37
C VAL A 93 7.34 15.20 -7.50
N LEU A 94 6.38 14.56 -6.82
CA LEU A 94 5.99 13.19 -7.07
C LEU A 94 4.74 13.18 -7.94
N ASP A 95 4.77 12.44 -9.04
CA ASP A 95 3.64 12.17 -9.91
C ASP A 95 3.74 10.70 -10.36
N GLU A 96 3.22 9.81 -9.52
CA GLU A 96 3.51 8.38 -9.62
C GLU A 96 2.25 7.54 -9.82
N HIS A 97 2.26 6.69 -10.85
CA HIS A 97 1.26 5.64 -11.03
C HIS A 97 1.79 4.34 -10.45
N LEU A 98 1.06 3.73 -9.53
CA LEU A 98 1.49 2.50 -8.89
C LEU A 98 0.37 1.47 -8.75
N ALA A 99 0.78 0.22 -8.60
CA ALA A 99 -0.11 -0.88 -8.24
C ALA A 99 0.33 -1.49 -6.92
N THR A 100 -0.57 -1.53 -5.94
CA THR A 100 -0.37 -2.27 -4.70
C THR A 100 -1.15 -3.59 -4.78
N VAL A 101 -0.43 -4.70 -4.87
CA VAL A 101 -1.01 -6.05 -4.95
C VAL A 101 -0.91 -6.69 -3.59
N CYS A 102 -2.04 -7.05 -2.98
CA CYS A 102 -2.06 -7.75 -1.71
C CYS A 102 -2.56 -9.17 -1.89
N ARG A 103 -1.80 -10.14 -1.37
CA ARG A 103 -2.22 -11.53 -1.27
C ARG A 103 -2.91 -11.78 0.05
N LEU A 104 -4.03 -12.48 0.00
CA LEU A 104 -4.83 -12.84 1.15
C LEU A 104 -4.49 -14.24 1.64
N ARG A 105 -4.46 -14.40 2.96
CA ARG A 105 -4.41 -15.68 3.67
C ARG A 105 -5.34 -15.58 4.88
N ASP A 106 -6.25 -16.54 5.01
CA ASP A 106 -7.23 -16.60 6.12
C ASP A 106 -8.04 -15.30 6.31
N GLY A 107 -8.36 -14.64 5.20
CA GLY A 107 -9.14 -13.39 5.18
C GLY A 107 -8.35 -12.13 5.56
N LYS A 108 -7.03 -12.25 5.78
CA LYS A 108 -6.12 -11.14 6.07
C LYS A 108 -5.07 -10.98 4.97
N ILE A 109 -4.46 -9.80 4.88
CA ILE A 109 -3.34 -9.52 3.98
C ILE A 109 -2.08 -10.17 4.54
N ALA A 110 -1.49 -11.10 3.80
CA ALA A 110 -0.25 -11.80 4.17
C ALA A 110 0.98 -11.29 3.41
N SER A 111 0.80 -10.72 2.21
CA SER A 111 1.89 -10.05 1.51
C SER A 111 1.35 -8.88 0.70
N ILE A 112 2.18 -7.86 0.56
CA ILE A 112 1.95 -6.67 -0.24
C ILE A 112 3.15 -6.49 -1.16
N GLU A 113 2.90 -6.22 -2.42
CA GLU A 113 3.92 -5.82 -3.37
C GLU A 113 3.47 -4.54 -4.07
N THR A 114 4.37 -3.56 -4.15
CA THR A 114 4.09 -2.30 -4.84
C THR A 114 4.94 -2.20 -6.11
N CYS A 115 4.26 -2.19 -7.25
CA CYS A 115 4.84 -1.94 -8.56
C CYS A 115 4.76 -0.45 -8.88
N LEU A 116 5.88 0.13 -9.29
CA LEU A 116 6.05 1.55 -9.56
C LEU A 116 6.16 1.81 -11.07
N SER A 117 5.61 2.92 -11.56
CA SER A 117 5.77 3.38 -12.93
C SER A 117 7.05 4.20 -13.13
N ASP A 118 7.50 4.92 -12.09
CA ASP A 118 8.69 5.78 -12.10
C ASP A 118 9.53 5.59 -10.83
N VAL A 119 10.39 4.56 -10.85
CA VAL A 119 11.33 4.29 -9.74
C VAL A 119 12.33 5.44 -9.53
N PRO A 120 12.95 6.06 -10.56
CA PRO A 120 13.78 7.24 -10.38
C PRO A 120 13.06 8.41 -9.70
N GLY A 121 11.82 8.72 -10.08
CA GLY A 121 11.01 9.77 -9.46
C GLY A 121 10.71 9.49 -7.98
N MET A 122 10.35 8.25 -7.66
CA MET A 122 10.19 7.78 -6.28
C MET A 122 11.49 7.94 -5.47
N ASN A 123 12.64 7.57 -6.04
CA ASN A 123 13.94 7.71 -5.38
C ASN A 123 14.31 9.16 -5.10
N ALA A 124 14.04 10.07 -6.03
CA ALA A 124 14.30 11.50 -5.86
C ALA A 124 13.38 12.14 -4.80
N PHE A 125 12.14 11.67 -4.68
CA PHE A 125 11.17 12.23 -3.74
C PHE A 125 11.40 11.75 -2.30
N PHE A 126 11.66 10.46 -2.09
CA PHE A 126 11.82 9.85 -0.76
C PHE A 126 13.28 9.86 -0.28
N VAL A 127 13.86 11.05 -0.14
CA VAL A 127 15.11 11.30 0.59
C VAL A 127 14.88 11.56 2.08
#